data_AF-A0A5J6Z2D4-F1
#
_entry.id   AF-A0A5J6Z2D4-F1
#
_cell.length_a   1.000
_cell.length_b   1.000
_cell.length_c   1.000
_cell.angle_alpha   90.00
_cell.angle_beta   90.00
_cell.angle_gamma   90.00
#
_symmetry.space_group_name_H-M   'P 1'
#
loop_
_entity.id
_entity.type
_entity.pdbx_description
1 polymer ?
#
loop_
_entity_poly.entity_id
_entity_poly.type
_entity_poly.pdbx_seq_one_letter_code
_entity_poly.pdbx_strand_id
1 'polypeptide(L)'
;MGDTVTLWRPTGLHELRLLAQSGWRAWPPRLPDQPIFYPVLNRPYAEEIARDWNARRNNPPVGFVTEFDVQADVATRYKIQVVGAQDQHQELWVPAEELDSFNAAIVGPIRVVAHFAGEGYMGAIDLKTHLPAE
;
A
#
# COMPACT_ATOMS: atom_id res chain seq x y z
N MET A 1 -22.46 -5.71 10.58
CA MET A 1 -21.17 -5.14 10.13
C MET A 1 -20.13 -6.15 10.55
N GLY A 2 -19.42 -6.74 9.58
CA GLY A 2 -18.33 -7.67 9.88
C GLY A 2 -17.12 -6.91 10.41
N ASP A 3 -16.29 -7.59 11.20
CA ASP A 3 -15.03 -7.05 11.68
C ASP A 3 -14.07 -6.79 10.52
N THR A 4 -13.30 -5.70 10.60
CA THR A 4 -12.30 -5.33 9.61
C THR A 4 -10.92 -5.22 10.23
N VAL A 5 -9.89 -5.52 9.44
CA VAL A 5 -8.49 -5.28 9.77
C VAL A 5 -7.97 -4.14 8.89
N THR A 6 -7.37 -3.13 9.51
CA THR A 6 -6.70 -2.05 8.79
C THR A 6 -5.30 -2.50 8.40
N LEU A 7 -4.96 -2.32 7.12
CA LEU A 7 -3.67 -2.63 6.54
C LEU A 7 -3.11 -1.39 5.85
N TRP A 8 -1.80 -1.37 5.70
CA TRP A 8 -1.09 -0.30 5.00
C TRP A 8 -0.30 -0.86 3.84
N ARG A 9 -0.06 -0.02 2.84
CA ARG A 9 0.88 -0.36 1.76
C ARG A 9 1.64 0.87 1.28
N PRO A 10 2.99 0.82 1.29
CA PRO A 10 3.80 1.82 0.64
C PRO A 10 3.70 1.69 -0.88
N THR A 11 3.61 2.81 -1.59
CA THR A 11 3.45 2.82 -3.04
C THR A 11 4.22 3.97 -3.69
N GLY A 12 4.53 3.83 -4.98
CA GLY A 12 5.10 4.89 -5.81
C GLY A 12 4.03 5.62 -6.63
N LEU A 13 4.42 6.68 -7.34
CA LEU A 13 3.46 7.47 -8.13
C LEU A 13 2.71 6.66 -9.19
N HIS A 14 3.37 5.70 -9.85
CA HIS A 14 2.74 4.89 -10.90
C HIS A 14 1.61 4.02 -10.35
N GLU A 15 1.88 3.27 -9.28
CA GLU A 15 0.88 2.40 -8.64
C GLU A 15 -0.23 3.24 -7.97
N LEU A 16 0.09 4.41 -7.39
CA LEU A 16 -0.90 5.38 -6.91
C LEU A 16 -1.88 5.82 -8.01
N ARG A 17 -1.39 6.08 -9.24
CA ARG A 17 -2.26 6.44 -10.36
C ARG A 17 -3.19 5.31 -10.78
N LEU A 18 -2.74 4.06 -10.70
CA LEU A 18 -3.58 2.89 -10.97
C LEU A 18 -4.68 2.74 -9.91
N LEU A 19 -4.39 3.04 -8.64
CA LEU A 19 -5.41 3.12 -7.60
C LEU A 19 -6.44 4.21 -7.88
N ALA A 20 -6.00 5.40 -8.31
CA ALA A 20 -6.91 6.47 -8.67
C ALA A 20 -7.83 6.07 -9.84
N GLN A 21 -7.29 5.37 -10.85
CA GLN A 21 -8.07 4.85 -11.98
C GLN A 21 -9.07 3.77 -11.57
N SER A 22 -8.79 2.98 -10.53
CA SER A 22 -9.73 2.01 -9.96
C SER A 22 -10.79 2.65 -9.03
N GLY A 23 -10.78 3.99 -8.91
CA GLY A 23 -11.65 4.71 -7.99
C GLY A 23 -11.29 4.50 -6.53
N TRP A 24 -10.03 4.16 -6.24
CA TRP A 24 -9.50 3.86 -4.90
C TRP A 24 -10.13 2.62 -4.26
N ARG A 25 -10.51 1.61 -5.06
CA ARG A 25 -11.21 0.42 -4.53
C ARG A 25 -10.46 -0.89 -4.70
N ALA A 26 -9.42 -0.90 -5.54
CA ALA A 26 -8.70 -2.12 -5.85
C ALA A 26 -7.23 -1.83 -6.17
N TRP A 27 -6.36 -2.71 -5.69
CA TRP A 27 -4.95 -2.78 -6.08
C TRP A 27 -4.83 -3.34 -7.51
N PRO A 28 -3.91 -2.80 -8.33
CA PRO A 28 -3.71 -3.30 -9.69
C PRO A 28 -3.15 -4.73 -9.68
N PRO A 29 -3.44 -5.55 -10.71
CA PRO A 29 -2.84 -6.87 -10.88
C PRO A 29 -1.31 -6.83 -10.77
N ARG A 30 -0.73 -7.85 -10.14
CA ARG A 30 0.73 -8.00 -10.08
C ARG A 30 1.29 -8.37 -11.45
N LEU A 31 2.53 -7.96 -11.71
CA LEU A 31 3.24 -8.43 -12.90
C LEU A 31 3.59 -9.92 -12.76
N PRO A 32 3.79 -10.67 -13.86
CA PRO A 32 4.09 -12.10 -13.80
C PRO A 32 5.32 -12.47 -12.96
N ASP A 33 6.29 -11.55 -12.83
CA ASP A 33 7.50 -11.68 -12.01
C ASP A 33 7.26 -11.36 -10.52
N GLN A 34 6.07 -10.92 -10.16
CA GLN A 34 5.69 -10.49 -8.82
C GLN A 34 4.67 -11.48 -8.24
N PRO A 35 5.12 -12.59 -7.65
CA PRO A 35 4.23 -13.70 -7.26
C PRO A 35 3.29 -13.36 -6.09
N ILE A 36 3.57 -12.27 -5.37
CA ILE A 36 2.82 -11.87 -4.19
C ILE A 36 2.46 -10.37 -4.20
N PHE A 37 1.30 -10.09 -3.65
CA PHE A 37 0.90 -8.80 -3.12
C PHE A 37 1.11 -8.80 -1.61
N TYR A 38 1.75 -7.76 -1.07
CA TYR A 38 2.11 -7.71 0.34
C TYR A 38 1.73 -6.36 0.96
N PRO A 39 0.63 -6.31 1.72
CA PRO A 39 0.37 -5.20 2.61
C PRO A 39 1.00 -5.46 3.98
N VAL A 40 1.28 -4.38 4.71
CA VAL A 40 1.88 -4.41 6.03
C VAL A 40 0.83 -4.18 7.12
N LEU A 41 1.10 -4.70 8.31
CA LEU A 41 0.17 -4.65 9.45
C LEU A 41 0.35 -3.40 10.33
N ASN A 42 1.32 -2.52 10.02
CA ASN A 42 1.51 -1.30 10.79
C ASN A 42 2.00 -0.13 9.93
N ARG A 43 1.47 1.04 10.25
CA ARG A 43 1.77 2.29 9.57
C ARG A 43 3.25 2.70 9.64
N PRO A 44 3.96 2.63 10.78
CA PRO A 44 5.37 3.05 10.85
C PRO A 44 6.25 2.28 9.87
N TYR A 45 6.02 0.98 9.69
CA TYR A 45 6.77 0.18 8.72
C TYR A 45 6.46 0.58 7.28
N ALA A 46 5.19 0.89 6.96
CA ALA A 46 4.84 1.43 5.65
C ALA A 46 5.53 2.78 5.39
N GLU A 47 5.60 3.66 6.40
CA GLU A 47 6.30 4.94 6.31
C GLU A 47 7.81 4.77 6.11
N GLU A 48 8.43 3.82 6.81
CA GLU A 48 9.85 3.48 6.62
C GLU A 48 10.13 3.06 5.16
N ILE A 49 9.35 2.13 4.62
CA ILE A 49 9.52 1.69 3.22
C ILE A 49 9.29 2.86 2.26
N ALA A 50 8.22 3.64 2.46
CA ALA A 50 7.89 4.75 1.57
C ALA A 50 9.00 5.82 1.56
N ARG A 51 9.57 6.14 2.73
CA ARG A 51 10.62 7.15 2.90
C ARG A 51 12.00 6.66 2.46
N ASP A 52 12.38 5.47 2.87
CA ASP A 52 13.76 5.00 2.75
C ASP A 52 14.00 4.17 1.48
N TRP A 53 12.93 3.63 0.88
CA TRP A 53 12.97 2.91 -0.39
C TRP A 53 12.29 3.66 -1.53
N ASN A 54 10.97 3.90 -1.46
CA ASN A 54 10.24 4.44 -2.61
C ASN A 54 10.69 5.85 -2.97
N ALA A 55 10.79 6.75 -1.99
CA ALA A 55 11.23 8.11 -2.23
C ALA A 55 12.66 8.19 -2.77
N ARG A 56 13.52 7.21 -2.49
CA ARG A 56 14.94 7.22 -2.92
C ARG A 56 15.21 6.48 -4.22
N ARG A 57 14.40 5.47 -4.54
CA ARG A 57 14.68 4.51 -5.63
C ARG A 57 13.67 4.56 -6.77
N ASN A 58 12.46 5.05 -6.53
CA ASN A 58 11.48 5.16 -7.60
C ASN A 58 11.84 6.30 -8.56
N ASN A 59 11.33 6.21 -9.78
CA ASN A 59 11.29 7.34 -10.71
C ASN A 59 9.82 7.60 -11.08
N PRO A 60 9.22 8.74 -10.68
CA PRO A 60 9.85 9.83 -9.91
C PRO A 60 10.15 9.44 -8.44
N PRO A 61 11.10 10.13 -7.77
CA PRO A 61 11.58 9.81 -6.42
C PRO A 61 10.55 10.25 -5.36
N VAL A 62 9.44 9.54 -5.28
CA VAL A 62 8.36 9.79 -4.31
C VAL A 62 7.76 8.48 -3.81
N GLY A 63 7.48 8.45 -2.52
CA GLY A 63 6.75 7.38 -1.84
C GLY A 63 5.47 7.89 -1.18
N PHE A 64 4.44 7.06 -1.17
CA PHE A 64 3.17 7.33 -0.51
C PHE A 64 2.83 6.16 0.41
N VAL A 65 2.10 6.45 1.49
CA VAL A 65 1.55 5.41 2.36
C VAL A 65 0.05 5.40 2.18
N THR A 66 -0.47 4.23 1.83
CA THR A 66 -1.90 3.98 1.75
C THR A 66 -2.38 3.21 2.98
N GLU A 67 -3.64 3.41 3.32
CA GLU A 67 -4.38 2.74 4.38
C GLU A 67 -5.70 2.22 3.81
N PHE A 68 -6.07 0.99 4.14
CA PHE A 68 -7.32 0.41 3.70
C PHE A 68 -7.79 -0.68 4.66
N ASP A 69 -9.10 -0.87 4.71
CA ASP A 69 -9.76 -1.81 5.60
C ASP A 69 -10.17 -3.06 4.81
N VAL A 70 -9.90 -4.24 5.35
CA VAL A 70 -10.23 -5.54 4.73
C VAL A 70 -11.09 -6.34 5.69
N GLN A 71 -12.05 -7.11 5.19
CA GLN A 71 -12.82 -8.03 6.03
C GLN A 71 -11.88 -8.99 6.78
N ALA A 72 -12.06 -9.11 8.10
CA ALA A 72 -11.15 -9.84 8.97
C ALA A 72 -11.09 -11.34 8.63
N ASP A 73 -12.19 -11.92 8.17
CA ASP A 73 -12.30 -13.32 7.75
C ASP A 73 -11.52 -13.64 6.46
N VAL A 74 -11.22 -12.62 5.64
CA VAL A 74 -10.34 -12.73 4.47
C VAL A 74 -8.89 -12.47 4.88
N ALA A 75 -8.63 -11.41 5.65
CA ALA A 75 -7.27 -11.06 6.08
C ALA A 75 -6.61 -12.18 6.90
N THR A 76 -7.36 -12.86 7.78
CA THR A 76 -6.85 -13.93 8.65
C THR A 76 -6.54 -15.25 7.92
N ARG A 77 -6.90 -15.38 6.63
CA ARG A 77 -6.52 -16.53 5.79
C ARG A 77 -5.04 -16.51 5.44
N TYR A 78 -4.45 -15.32 5.41
CA TYR A 78 -3.04 -15.14 5.08
C TYR A 78 -2.21 -15.19 6.35
N LYS A 79 -1.14 -16.00 6.33
CA LYS A 79 -0.20 -16.07 7.45
C LYS A 79 0.57 -14.76 7.55
N ILE A 80 0.62 -14.19 8.75
CA ILE A 80 1.49 -13.05 9.07
C ILE A 80 2.95 -13.50 8.93
N GLN A 81 3.66 -12.83 8.05
CA GLN A 81 5.09 -12.98 7.84
C GLN A 81 5.83 -11.89 8.61
N VAL A 82 6.98 -12.25 9.16
CA VAL A 82 7.81 -11.35 9.95
C VAL A 82 9.16 -11.20 9.25
N VAL A 83 9.39 -10.04 8.65
CA VAL A 83 10.55 -9.75 7.79
C VAL A 83 11.52 -8.78 8.49
N GLY A 84 12.13 -9.24 9.58
CA GLY A 84 13.10 -8.46 10.34
C GLY A 84 12.81 -8.46 11.84
N ALA A 85 12.79 -7.28 12.47
CA ALA A 85 12.49 -7.16 13.89
C ALA A 85 11.08 -7.69 14.18
N GLN A 86 10.96 -8.62 15.14
CA GLN A 86 9.82 -9.54 15.25
C GLN A 86 8.44 -8.86 15.36
N ASP A 87 8.40 -7.65 15.90
CA ASP A 87 7.16 -6.94 16.22
C ASP A 87 6.90 -5.71 15.33
N GLN A 88 7.82 -5.39 14.40
CA GLN A 88 7.73 -4.17 13.60
C GLN A 88 7.55 -4.44 12.11
N HIS A 89 8.09 -5.54 11.59
CA HIS A 89 8.05 -5.82 10.15
C HIS A 89 7.09 -6.96 9.83
N GLN A 90 5.80 -6.70 10.00
CA GLN A 90 4.75 -7.68 9.78
C GLN A 90 4.03 -7.42 8.47
N GLU A 91 3.91 -8.47 7.66
CA GLU A 91 3.29 -8.44 6.33
C GLU A 91 2.30 -9.58 6.16
N LEU A 92 1.30 -9.39 5.29
CA LEU A 92 0.55 -10.49 4.70
C LEU A 92 1.15 -10.80 3.33
N TRP A 93 1.30 -12.07 2.97
CA TRP A 93 1.66 -12.45 1.61
C TRP A 93 0.44 -13.05 0.92
N VAL A 94 -0.18 -12.25 0.06
CA VAL A 94 -1.34 -12.64 -0.76
C VAL A 94 -0.82 -13.10 -2.12
N PRO A 95 -1.11 -14.33 -2.57
CA PRO A 95 -0.73 -14.77 -3.91
C PRO A 95 -1.30 -13.83 -4.98
N ALA A 96 -0.53 -13.57 -6.04
CA ALA A 96 -0.96 -12.68 -7.12
C ALA A 96 -2.30 -13.11 -7.75
N GLU A 97 -2.52 -14.41 -7.87
CA GLU A 97 -3.75 -15.01 -8.38
C GLU A 97 -4.97 -14.81 -7.46
N GLU A 98 -4.75 -14.53 -6.17
CA GLU A 98 -5.82 -14.27 -5.20
C GLU A 98 -6.11 -12.77 -5.03
N LEU A 99 -5.33 -11.88 -5.65
CA LEU A 99 -5.44 -10.44 -5.46
C LEU A 99 -6.83 -9.89 -5.82
N ASP A 100 -7.49 -10.44 -6.83
CA ASP A 100 -8.86 -10.03 -7.20
C ASP A 100 -9.86 -10.37 -6.09
N SER A 101 -9.72 -11.55 -5.48
CA SER A 101 -10.54 -11.95 -4.33
C SER A 101 -10.24 -11.09 -3.10
N PHE A 102 -8.97 -10.77 -2.88
CA PHE A 102 -8.56 -9.87 -1.81
C PHE A 102 -9.11 -8.44 -2.00
N ASN A 103 -9.06 -7.92 -3.22
CA ASN A 103 -9.64 -6.62 -3.58
C ASN A 103 -11.15 -6.57 -3.32
N ALA A 104 -11.87 -7.65 -3.62
CA ALA A 104 -13.31 -7.74 -3.32
C ALA A 104 -13.63 -7.69 -1.81
N ALA A 105 -12.65 -7.99 -0.96
CA ALA A 105 -12.78 -7.92 0.49
C ALA A 105 -12.41 -6.54 1.08
N ILE A 106 -11.92 -5.60 0.27
CA ILE A 106 -11.65 -4.23 0.70
C ILE A 106 -12.97 -3.51 1.01
N VAL A 107 -13.02 -2.88 2.18
CA VAL A 107 -14.18 -2.15 2.68
C VAL A 107 -13.90 -0.66 2.58
N GLY A 108 -14.70 0.03 1.77
CA GLY A 108 -14.54 1.47 1.53
C GLY A 108 -13.36 1.80 0.59
N PRO A 109 -12.94 3.07 0.55
CA PRO A 109 -11.84 3.50 -0.30
C PRO A 109 -10.48 3.28 0.38
N ILE A 110 -9.47 3.03 -0.44
CA ILE A 110 -8.05 3.11 -0.10
C ILE A 110 -7.68 4.58 0.05
N ARG A 111 -7.09 4.95 1.19
CA ARG A 111 -6.80 6.33 1.58
C ARG A 111 -5.30 6.56 1.57
N VAL A 112 -4.85 7.74 1.15
CA VAL A 112 -3.44 8.15 1.31
C VAL A 112 -3.29 8.87 2.65
N VAL A 113 -2.36 8.41 3.48
CA VAL A 113 -2.19 8.89 4.86
C VAL A 113 -0.82 9.49 5.16
N ALA A 114 0.14 9.34 4.23
CA ALA A 114 1.43 10.03 4.25
C ALA A 114 2.06 10.06 2.85
N HIS A 115 3.01 10.98 2.66
CA HIS A 115 3.88 11.04 1.49
C HIS A 115 5.31 11.39 1.89
N PHE A 116 6.26 11.00 1.06
CA PHE A 116 7.67 11.28 1.21
C PHE A 116 8.25 11.64 -0.16
N ALA A 117 8.61 12.90 -0.34
CA ALA A 117 9.33 13.37 -1.52
C ALA A 117 10.83 13.13 -1.32
N GLY A 118 11.45 12.42 -2.25
CA GLY A 118 12.90 12.23 -2.28
C GLY A 118 13.62 13.40 -2.95
N GLU A 119 14.94 13.34 -2.92
CA GLU A 119 15.79 14.32 -3.59
C GLU A 119 15.50 14.34 -5.09
N GLY A 120 15.23 15.53 -5.64
CA GLY A 120 14.90 15.71 -7.05
C GLY A 120 13.43 15.49 -7.43
N TYR A 121 12.52 15.23 -6.47
CA TYR A 121 11.09 15.26 -6.76
C TYR A 121 10.62 16.69 -7.02
N MET A 122 10.15 16.96 -8.25
CA MET A 122 9.69 18.29 -8.69
C MET A 122 8.17 18.46 -8.67
N GLY A 123 7.41 17.42 -8.32
CA GLY A 123 5.95 17.49 -8.27
C GLY A 123 5.47 18.25 -7.04
N ALA A 124 4.37 18.99 -7.18
CA ALA A 124 3.67 19.53 -6.03
C ALA A 124 2.83 18.43 -5.35
N ILE A 125 2.69 18.50 -4.02
CA ILE A 125 1.85 17.59 -3.22
C ILE A 125 0.94 18.44 -2.37
N ASP A 126 -0.36 18.12 -2.38
CA ASP A 126 -1.30 18.72 -1.44
C ASP A 126 -1.09 18.11 -0.05
N LEU A 127 -0.69 18.94 0.90
CA LEU A 127 -0.40 18.50 2.27
C LEU A 127 -1.64 18.01 3.03
N LYS A 128 -2.85 18.35 2.58
CA LYS A 128 -4.10 17.90 3.21
C LYS A 128 -4.50 16.50 2.76
N THR A 129 -4.29 16.19 1.48
CA THR A 129 -4.71 14.91 0.88
C THR A 129 -3.54 13.94 0.69
N HIS A 130 -2.30 14.43 0.80
CA HIS A 130 -1.06 13.74 0.45
C HIS A 130 -0.97 13.29 -1.02
N LEU A 131 -1.86 13.77 -1.87
CA LEU A 131 -1.88 13.45 -3.30
C LEU A 131 -1.03 14.46 -4.08
N PRO A 132 -0.47 14.04 -5.23
CA PRO A 132 0.11 14.98 -6.19
C PRO A 132 -0.91 16.07 -6.54
N ALA A 133 -0.50 17.33 -6.47
CA ALA A 133 -1.33 18.43 -6.96
C ALA A 133 -1.31 18.42 -8.50
N GLU A 134 -2.49 18.60 -9.10
CA GLU A 134 -2.65 18.77 -10.55
C GLU A 134 -2.12 20.12 -11.04
#